data_AF-A0A0M2NJW4-F1
#
_entry.id   AF-A0A0M2NJW4-F1
#
_cell.length_a   1.000
_cell.length_b   1.000
_cell.length_c   1.000
_cell.angle_alpha   90.00
_cell.angle_beta   90.00
_cell.angle_gamma   90.00
#
_symmetry.space_group_name_H-M   'P 1'
#
loop_
_entity.id
_entity.type
_entity.pdbx_description
1 polymer ?
#
loop_
_entity_poly.entity_id
_entity_poly.type
_entity_poly.pdbx_seq_one_letter_code
_entity_poly.pdbx_strand_id
1 'polypeptide(L)'
;MKQLTEKQSKIIQIILGLVAGIGIWFSILVGSDSDSGILQYLFVIIFAAVMLLQRFLENKFDTKFRTFSKFWLIGLIIGLVAFLIYGFASGTMFK
;
A
#
# COMPACT_ATOMS: atom_id res chain seq x y z
N MET A 1 20.11 -15.20 -14.45
CA MET A 1 19.26 -14.81 -13.29
C MET A 1 18.46 -16.03 -12.87
N LYS A 2 18.58 -16.51 -11.61
CA LYS A 2 17.80 -17.68 -11.15
C LYS A 2 16.32 -17.28 -11.17
N GLN A 3 15.54 -17.92 -12.05
CA GLN A 3 14.10 -17.75 -12.08
C GLN A 3 13.54 -18.23 -10.74
N LEU A 4 12.90 -17.32 -10.00
CA LEU A 4 12.17 -17.68 -8.77
C LEU A 4 11.08 -18.68 -9.13
N THR A 5 11.00 -19.79 -8.39
CA THR A 5 9.92 -20.77 -8.54
C THR A 5 8.56 -20.06 -8.42
N GLU A 6 7.55 -20.42 -9.21
CA GLU A 6 6.24 -19.72 -9.23
C GLU A 6 5.63 -19.51 -7.83
N LYS A 7 5.80 -20.49 -6.93
CA LYS A 7 5.35 -20.42 -5.55
C LYS A 7 6.07 -19.32 -4.76
N GLN A 8 7.39 -19.17 -4.94
CA GLN A 8 8.19 -18.14 -4.27
C GLN A 8 7.86 -16.75 -4.81
N SER A 9 7.67 -16.61 -6.13
CA SER A 9 7.24 -15.34 -6.74
C SER A 9 5.89 -14.87 -6.18
N LYS A 10 4.92 -15.79 -6.07
CA LYS A 10 3.60 -15.48 -5.47
C LYS A 10 3.72 -15.05 -4.01
N ILE A 11 4.50 -15.76 -3.19
CA ILE A 11 4.68 -15.41 -1.77
C ILE A 11 5.31 -14.02 -1.62
N ILE A 12 6.35 -13.73 -2.40
CA ILE A 12 7.01 -12.41 -2.39
C ILE A 12 6.03 -11.31 -2.80
N GLN A 13 5.23 -11.54 -3.84
CA GLN A 13 4.21 -10.59 -4.29
C GLN A 13 3.15 -10.31 -3.21
N ILE A 14 2.72 -11.34 -2.47
CA ILE A 14 1.76 -11.18 -1.36
C ILE A 14 2.37 -10.34 -0.25
N ILE A 15 3.59 -10.68 0.19
CA ILE A 15 4.28 -9.97 1.26
C ILE A 15 4.51 -8.51 0.87
N LEU A 16 5.02 -8.26 -0.34
CA LEU A 16 5.23 -6.91 -0.85
C LEU A 16 3.92 -6.12 -0.93
N GLY A 17 2.83 -6.75 -1.38
CA GLY A 17 1.52 -6.10 -1.49
C GLY A 17 0.98 -5.67 -0.14
N LEU A 18 1.09 -6.54 0.86
CA LEU A 18 0.69 -6.23 2.24
C LEU A 18 1.55 -5.13 2.85
N VAL A 19 2.88 -5.22 2.72
CA VAL A 19 3.81 -4.21 3.26
C VAL A 19 3.57 -2.85 2.61
N ALA A 20 3.33 -2.81 1.29
CA ALA A 20 2.99 -1.58 0.59
C ALA A 20 1.65 -0.99 1.06
N GLY A 21 0.65 -1.83 1.32
CA GLY A 21 -0.64 -1.38 1.85
C GLY A 21 -0.51 -0.78 3.24
N ILE A 22 0.21 -1.47 4.14
CA ILE A 22 0.49 -0.98 5.50
C ILE A 22 1.31 0.31 5.45
N GLY A 23 2.32 0.40 4.57
CA GLY A 23 3.15 1.59 4.43
C GLY A 23 2.37 2.84 4.04
N ILE A 24 1.36 2.71 3.18
CA ILE A 24 0.46 3.83 2.85
C ILE A 24 -0.33 4.26 4.07
N TRP A 25 -0.94 3.33 4.80
CA TRP A 25 -1.69 3.67 6.01
C TRP A 25 -0.83 4.30 7.11
N PHE A 26 0.40 3.80 7.29
CA PHE A 26 1.36 4.41 8.21
C PHE A 26 1.67 5.85 7.82
N SER A 27 1.86 6.14 6.53
CA SER A 27 2.09 7.52 6.08
C SER A 27 0.89 8.44 6.23
N ILE A 28 -0.33 7.90 6.10
CA ILE A 28 -1.55 8.67 6.34
C ILE A 28 -1.66 9.04 7.82
N LEU A 29 -1.42 8.08 8.73
CA LEU A 29 -1.46 8.30 10.18
C LEU A 29 -0.35 9.26 10.65
N VAL A 30 0.86 9.14 10.10
CA VAL A 30 1.95 10.07 10.43
C VAL A 30 1.72 11.45 9.83
N GLY A 31 1.09 11.51 8.65
CA GLY A 31 0.77 12.77 7.97
C GLY A 31 -0.42 13.53 8.56
N SER A 32 -1.36 12.85 9.23
CA SER A 32 -2.58 13.47 9.75
C SER A 32 -2.34 14.46 10.89
N ASP A 33 -1.29 14.26 11.68
CA ASP A 33 -0.97 15.09 12.84
C ASP A 33 0.05 16.19 12.53
N SER A 34 0.41 16.39 11.25
CA SER A 34 1.44 17.34 10.85
C SER A 34 0.84 18.64 10.29
N ASP A 35 1.36 19.79 10.73
CA ASP A 35 1.06 21.11 10.14
C ASP A 35 1.72 21.32 8.76
N SER A 36 2.61 20.41 8.36
CA SER A 36 3.31 20.46 7.08
C SER A 36 2.49 19.79 5.97
N GLY A 37 1.99 20.58 5.03
CA GLY A 37 1.21 20.06 3.90
C GLY A 37 1.93 18.95 3.11
N ILE A 38 3.26 18.93 3.10
CA ILE A 38 4.06 17.85 2.47
C ILE A 38 3.86 16.49 3.15
N LEU A 39 3.84 16.45 4.50
CA LEU A 39 3.62 15.20 5.22
C LEU A 39 2.16 14.71 5.06
N GLN A 40 1.22 15.64 4.92
CA GLN A 40 -0.17 15.31 4.63
C GLN A 40 -0.35 14.63 3.25
N TYR A 41 0.48 15.00 2.27
CA TYR A 41 0.52 14.36 0.94
C TYR A 41 1.56 13.23 0.83
N LEU A 42 2.23 12.84 1.92
CA LEU A 42 3.25 11.80 1.91
C LEU A 42 2.71 10.47 1.38
N PHE A 43 1.44 10.17 1.65
CA PHE A 43 0.78 8.97 1.12
C PHE A 43 0.75 8.94 -0.41
N VAL A 44 0.62 10.09 -1.08
CA VAL A 44 0.63 10.20 -2.55
C VAL A 44 2.02 9.86 -3.09
N ILE A 45 3.07 10.35 -2.42
CA ILE A 45 4.47 10.08 -2.77
C ILE A 45 4.76 8.59 -2.61
N ILE A 46 4.35 7.98 -1.49
CA ILE A 46 4.52 6.54 -1.25
C ILE A 46 3.72 5.72 -2.26
N PHE A 47 2.48 6.11 -2.54
CA PHE A 47 1.65 5.46 -3.56
C PHE A 47 2.35 5.46 -4.93
N ALA A 48 2.87 6.62 -5.36
CA ALA A 48 3.61 6.74 -6.61
C ALA A 48 4.88 5.87 -6.60
N ALA A 49 5.64 5.88 -5.50
CA ALA A 49 6.84 5.07 -5.34
C ALA A 49 6.53 3.56 -5.43
N VAL A 50 5.45 3.11 -4.81
CA VAL A 50 4.97 1.71 -4.87
C VAL A 50 4.60 1.31 -6.29
N MET A 51 3.87 2.17 -7.02
CA MET A 51 3.49 1.93 -8.42
C MET A 51 4.71 1.85 -9.33
N LEU A 52 5.68 2.75 -9.15
CA LEU A 52 6.94 2.73 -9.91
C LEU A 52 7.77 1.49 -9.59
N LEU A 53 7.85 1.11 -8.32
CA LEU A 53 8.55 -0.10 -7.89
C LEU A 53 7.90 -1.36 -8.48
N GLN A 54 6.56 -1.45 -8.46
CA GLN A 54 5.84 -2.54 -9.10
C GLN A 54 6.23 -2.63 -10.58
N ARG A 55 6.12 -1.52 -11.32
CA ARG A 55 6.43 -1.50 -12.76
C ARG A 55 7.89 -1.86 -13.05
N PHE A 56 8.82 -1.42 -12.20
CA PHE A 56 10.22 -1.78 -12.29
C PHE A 56 10.45 -3.29 -12.08
N LEU A 57 9.80 -3.88 -11.07
CA LEU A 57 9.89 -5.32 -10.80
C LEU A 57 9.24 -6.14 -11.91
N GLU A 58 8.09 -5.71 -12.44
CA GLU A 58 7.43 -6.37 -13.59
C GLU A 58 8.36 -6.41 -14.81
N ASN A 59 8.98 -5.27 -15.16
CA ASN A 59 9.92 -5.19 -16.28
C ASN A 59 11.20 -6.01 -16.05
N LYS A 60 11.69 -6.07 -14.80
CA LYS A 60 12.93 -6.78 -14.47
C LYS A 60 12.76 -8.30 -14.43
N PHE A 61 11.60 -8.78 -13.99
CA PHE A 61 11.32 -10.21 -13.82
C PHE A 61 10.46 -10.79 -14.95
N ASP A 62 10.07 -9.99 -15.95
CA ASP A 62 9.17 -10.37 -17.06
C ASP A 62 7.92 -11.14 -16.58
N THR A 63 7.42 -10.74 -15.40
CA THR A 63 6.34 -11.42 -14.71
C THR A 63 5.25 -10.41 -14.39
N LYS A 64 3.98 -10.80 -14.58
CA LYS A 64 2.84 -9.95 -14.22
C LYS A 64 2.65 -9.96 -12.70
N PHE A 65 2.77 -8.83 -12.03
CA PHE A 65 2.58 -8.69 -10.58
C PHE A 65 1.10 -8.55 -10.20
N ARG A 66 0.22 -9.32 -10.86
CA ARG A 66 -1.23 -9.30 -10.62
C ARG A 66 -1.59 -9.64 -9.17
N THR A 67 -0.87 -10.57 -8.56
CA THR A 67 -1.12 -10.97 -7.16
C THR A 67 -0.73 -9.84 -6.22
N PHE A 68 0.39 -9.17 -6.46
CA PHE A 68 0.81 -8.00 -5.69
C PHE A 68 -0.28 -6.91 -5.68
N SER A 69 -0.75 -6.46 -6.86
CA SER A 69 -1.76 -5.40 -6.93
C SER A 69 -3.05 -5.78 -6.23
N LYS A 70 -3.46 -7.06 -6.31
CA LYS A 70 -4.65 -7.56 -5.61
C LYS A 70 -4.50 -7.43 -4.08
N PHE A 71 -3.38 -7.88 -3.52
CA PHE A 71 -3.14 -7.81 -2.08
C PHE A 71 -2.91 -6.38 -1.58
N TRP A 72 -2.25 -5.55 -2.39
CA TRP A 72 -2.11 -4.12 -2.11
C TRP A 72 -3.47 -3.42 -2.04
N LEU A 73 -4.37 -3.66 -3.00
CA LEU A 73 -5.76 -3.18 -2.97
C LEU A 73 -6.52 -3.70 -1.76
N ILE A 74 -6.37 -4.99 -1.40
CA ILE A 74 -6.99 -5.55 -0.20
C ILE A 74 -6.52 -4.80 1.05
N GLY A 75 -5.23 -4.52 1.18
CA GLY A 75 -4.68 -3.73 2.29
C GLY A 75 -5.24 -2.31 2.37
N LEU A 76 -5.41 -1.65 1.22
CA LEU A 76 -6.04 -0.34 1.13
C LEU A 76 -7.52 -0.39 1.56
N ILE A 77 -8.28 -1.35 1.07
CA ILE A 77 -9.71 -1.51 1.40
C ILE A 77 -9.89 -1.83 2.89
N ILE A 78 -9.12 -2.77 3.44
CA ILE A 78 -9.20 -3.13 4.85
C ILE A 78 -8.91 -1.92 5.74
N GLY A 79 -7.84 -1.18 5.45
CA GLY A 79 -7.53 0.02 6.22
C GLY A 79 -8.58 1.12 6.05
N LEU A 80 -9.21 1.24 4.87
CA LEU A 80 -10.28 2.21 4.66
C LEU A 80 -11.50 1.87 5.51
N VAL A 81 -11.89 0.59 5.54
CA VAL A 81 -12.98 0.11 6.39
C VAL A 81 -12.65 0.35 7.87
N ALA A 82 -11.43 0.04 8.31
CA ALA A 82 -11.00 0.30 9.68
C ALA A 82 -11.02 1.79 10.04
N PHE A 83 -10.56 2.65 9.14
CA PHE A 83 -10.59 4.10 9.29
C PHE A 83 -12.02 4.64 9.39
N LEU A 84 -12.93 4.16 8.53
CA LEU A 84 -14.35 4.53 8.56
C LEU A 84 -15.01 4.10 9.88
N ILE A 85 -14.76 2.86 10.33
CA ILE A 85 -15.29 2.37 11.61
C ILE A 85 -14.77 3.22 12.77
N TYR A 86 -13.47 3.53 12.78
CA TYR A 86 -12.85 4.37 13.81
C TYR A 86 -13.42 5.80 13.80
N GLY A 87 -13.55 6.42 12.63
CA GLY A 87 -14.13 7.77 12.48
C GLY A 87 -15.59 7.82 12.91
N PHE A 88 -16.36 6.77 12.64
CA PHE A 88 -17.76 6.64 13.07
C PHE A 88 -17.86 6.45 14.60
N ALA A 89 -17.04 5.55 15.18
CA ALA A 89 -17.03 5.28 16.61
C ALA A 89 -16.51 6.46 17.46
N SER A 90 -15.55 7.21 16.95
CA SER A 90 -14.98 8.39 17.62
C SER A 90 -15.80 9.67 17.44
N GLY A 91 -16.86 9.64 16.62
CA GLY A 91 -17.73 10.80 16.35
C GLY A 91 -17.06 11.93 15.55
N THR A 92 -15.87 11.69 14.99
CA THR A 92 -15.11 12.68 14.20
C THR A 92 -15.59 12.79 12.76
N MET A 93 -16.32 11.80 12.23
CA MET A 93 -16.79 11.81 10.83
C MET A 93 -17.88 12.87 10.54
N PHE A 94 -18.49 13.46 11.57
CA PHE A 94 -19.59 14.45 11.46
C PHE A 94 -19.27 15.82 12.09
N LYS A 95 -18.01 16.07 12.46
CA LYS A 95 -17.54 17.39 12.91
C LYS A 95 -16.80 18.09 11.79
#